data_AF-A0A2A5CWA1-F1
#
_entry.id   AF-A0A2A5CWA1-F1
#
_cell.length_a   1.000
_cell.length_b   1.000
_cell.length_c   1.000
_cell.angle_alpha   90.00
_cell.angle_beta   90.00
_cell.angle_gamma   90.00
#
_symmetry.space_group_name_H-M   'P 1'
#
loop_
_entity.id
_entity.type
_entity.pdbx_description
1 polymer ?
#
loop_
_entity_poly.entity_id
_entity_poly.type
_entity_poly.pdbx_seq_one_letter_code
_entity_poly.pdbx_strand_id
1 'polypeptide(L)'
;MIRSKLMLLGVALISLTLSGCFESWKDPDTGLMWQIKSKDADSTEFRGIIPIEAFEYCENLVSAGYDNWRMPTYAELQSIIADNPNTEPGGACQVGDAGAGTAQGKTAVCASTAPAGDYGGPGAGGCYWKEGLQGPCNRVDPYGTHPYETLAADPAHDQPNDWISYVTFATGAVGYNHACSLAEVRCVRSDKPVEPCLMDGKPCHEYYRSKAYCDQDFTAQADILRVTINLPSTPSIDPAYQLVGFLYKTDPEWYPPLGPPDGGTDYNQIFLAQPGSPVIDVGTPYVMEIPGTSYYREALLDGDYQLFFELQLVNIFPPIPVAGDFIYGENQLPISFPFNGSEHTGTVLEMEVNLELVGCPSETPVACADRSCAIDADSCPVANGCPETSSCFPNCPSDVEIYTCFYNNIFDGGNIAMVDYPSSENWTSADALTNCQSILGSSNERIVNGNSQSALVQIGGQASGRCVFTDDGKRSFAQDLSSTICALGGGVREATGPYCNVY
;
A
#
# COMPACT_ATOMS: atom_id res chain seq x y z
N MET A 1 61.51 73.28 -18.70
CA MET A 1 60.27 72.50 -18.91
C MET A 1 59.81 71.97 -17.56
N ILE A 2 58.51 72.05 -17.30
CA ILE A 2 57.87 72.04 -15.99
C ILE A 2 57.69 70.60 -15.45
N ARG A 3 58.08 70.42 -14.17
CA ARG A 3 57.58 69.54 -13.09
C ARG A 3 56.48 68.49 -13.40
N SER A 4 56.68 67.27 -12.83
CA SER A 4 55.86 66.62 -11.76
C SER A 4 55.55 65.13 -11.95
N LYS A 5 56.12 64.32 -11.03
CA LYS A 5 55.52 63.31 -10.12
C LYS A 5 54.40 62.32 -10.56
N LEU A 6 54.54 61.12 -9.97
CA LEU A 6 53.54 60.08 -9.63
C LEU A 6 53.10 59.18 -10.80
N MET A 7 52.90 57.86 -10.67
CA MET A 7 52.58 57.04 -9.50
C MET A 7 52.90 55.56 -9.83
N LEU A 8 53.35 54.80 -8.83
CA LEU A 8 53.31 53.33 -8.84
C LEU A 8 51.86 52.88 -9.13
N LEU A 9 51.66 52.02 -10.13
CA LEU A 9 50.58 51.03 -10.08
C LEU A 9 51.22 49.65 -10.22
N GLY A 10 51.31 48.95 -9.09
CA GLY A 10 51.49 47.51 -9.09
C GLY A 10 50.29 46.89 -9.80
N VAL A 11 50.58 46.08 -10.81
CA VAL A 11 49.58 45.19 -11.40
C VAL A 11 49.30 44.15 -10.31
N ALA A 12 48.22 44.37 -9.56
CA ALA A 12 47.61 43.29 -8.79
C ALA A 12 47.16 42.25 -9.83
N LEU A 13 47.84 41.10 -9.87
CA LEU A 13 47.19 39.88 -10.32
C LEU A 13 46.02 39.68 -9.37
N ILE A 14 44.84 40.12 -9.76
CA ILE A 14 43.61 39.57 -9.24
C ILE A 14 43.61 38.13 -9.75
N SER A 15 44.07 37.22 -8.90
CA SER A 15 43.64 35.83 -8.97
C SER A 15 42.12 35.89 -8.79
N LEU A 16 41.40 35.94 -9.90
CA LEU A 16 40.03 35.45 -9.90
C LEU A 16 40.16 33.96 -9.60
N THR A 17 40.03 33.61 -8.33
CA THR A 17 39.50 32.29 -7.99
C THR A 17 38.18 32.19 -8.76
N LEU A 18 38.12 31.31 -9.76
CA LEU A 18 36.85 30.83 -10.27
C LEU A 18 36.14 30.19 -9.08
N SER A 19 35.34 31.00 -8.39
CA SER A 19 34.35 30.54 -7.44
C SER A 19 33.27 29.84 -8.27
N GLY A 20 33.31 28.50 -8.28
CA GLY A 20 32.27 27.59 -8.77
C GLY A 20 31.73 27.84 -10.18
N CYS A 21 32.06 26.97 -11.13
CA CYS A 21 31.21 26.85 -12.32
C CYS A 21 29.78 26.53 -11.87
N PHE A 22 28.89 27.46 -12.13
CA PHE A 22 27.43 27.39 -11.99
C PHE A 22 26.86 26.01 -12.36
N GLU A 23 26.38 25.28 -11.35
CA GLU A 23 26.00 23.86 -11.44
C GLU A 23 24.50 23.69 -11.76
N SER A 24 24.13 24.00 -13.01
CA SER A 24 22.79 23.72 -13.56
C SER A 24 22.86 22.85 -14.81
N TRP A 25 21.90 21.96 -14.98
CA TRP A 25 21.74 21.12 -16.18
C TRP A 25 20.50 21.56 -16.97
N LYS A 26 20.62 21.65 -18.29
CA LYS A 26 19.48 22.01 -19.17
C LYS A 26 18.97 20.74 -19.84
N ASP A 27 17.70 20.43 -19.60
CA ASP A 27 17.02 19.29 -20.20
C ASP A 27 16.88 19.52 -21.72
N PRO A 28 17.46 18.64 -22.57
CA PRO A 28 17.37 18.79 -24.02
C PRO A 28 15.94 18.64 -24.56
N ASP A 29 15.07 17.92 -23.85
CA ASP A 29 13.72 17.60 -24.34
C ASP A 29 12.72 18.72 -24.00
N THR A 30 12.76 19.23 -22.76
CA THR A 30 11.81 20.24 -22.27
C THR A 30 12.36 21.67 -22.34
N GLY A 31 13.68 21.83 -22.38
CA GLY A 31 14.36 23.11 -22.27
C GLY A 31 14.39 23.70 -20.85
N LEU A 32 13.84 22.99 -19.85
CA LEU A 32 13.92 23.34 -18.44
C LEU A 32 15.37 23.28 -17.94
N MET A 33 15.69 24.10 -16.95
CA MET A 33 16.99 24.08 -16.27
C MET A 33 16.81 23.59 -14.84
N TRP A 34 17.64 22.65 -14.44
CA TRP A 34 17.59 21.96 -13.16
C TRP A 34 18.85 22.25 -12.36
N GLN A 35 18.74 22.25 -11.03
CA GLN A 35 19.95 22.11 -10.21
C GLN A 35 20.63 20.79 -10.58
N ILE A 36 21.95 20.80 -10.77
CA ILE A 36 22.67 19.58 -11.16
C ILE A 36 22.74 18.56 -10.03
N LYS A 37 22.67 19.00 -8.76
CA LYS A 37 22.54 18.17 -7.55
C LYS A 37 21.30 18.61 -6.76
N SER A 38 20.73 17.70 -5.97
CA SER A 38 19.71 18.06 -4.97
C SER A 38 20.29 18.97 -3.89
N LYS A 39 19.40 19.60 -3.10
CA LYS A 39 19.79 20.41 -1.95
C LYS A 39 20.74 19.64 -1.03
N ASP A 40 21.91 20.21 -0.76
CA ASP A 40 22.92 19.66 0.16
C ASP A 40 23.28 18.17 -0.11
N ALA A 41 23.27 17.78 -1.39
CA ALA A 41 23.60 16.43 -1.85
C ALA A 41 24.94 15.89 -1.35
N ASP A 42 25.93 16.77 -1.12
CA ASP A 42 27.27 16.39 -0.65
C ASP A 42 27.41 16.48 0.89
N SER A 43 26.40 16.96 1.62
CA SER A 43 26.45 17.11 3.07
C SER A 43 26.09 15.79 3.74
N THR A 44 26.90 15.28 4.66
CA THR A 44 26.52 14.13 5.51
C THR A 44 25.56 14.51 6.64
N GLU A 45 25.33 15.80 6.86
CA GLU A 45 24.50 16.31 7.95
C GLU A 45 23.05 16.58 7.54
N PHE A 46 22.77 16.64 6.24
CA PHE A 46 21.41 16.88 5.76
C PHE A 46 20.50 15.68 6.07
N ARG A 47 19.39 15.97 6.75
CA ARG A 47 18.41 15.01 7.27
C ARG A 47 17.10 15.00 6.47
N GLY A 48 17.06 15.69 5.34
CA GLY A 48 15.83 15.94 4.59
C GLY A 48 15.14 17.24 5.02
N ILE A 49 14.11 17.61 4.28
CA ILE A 49 13.27 18.80 4.47
C ILE A 49 11.81 18.46 4.23
N ILE A 50 10.90 19.20 4.88
CA ILE A 50 9.46 19.11 4.61
C ILE A 50 9.07 19.99 3.39
N PRO A 51 7.87 19.80 2.79
CA PRO A 51 7.44 20.53 1.60
C PRO A 51 7.50 22.05 1.68
N ILE A 52 7.10 22.65 2.80
CA ILE A 52 7.15 24.11 2.94
C ILE A 52 8.59 24.63 2.93
N GLU A 53 9.52 23.91 3.56
CA GLU A 53 10.94 24.27 3.55
C GLU A 53 11.57 24.05 2.16
N ALA A 54 11.13 23.03 1.44
CA ALA A 54 11.54 22.77 0.05
C ALA A 54 11.11 23.88 -0.90
N PHE A 55 9.84 24.30 -0.78
CA PHE A 55 9.30 25.44 -1.51
C PHE A 55 10.09 26.72 -1.22
N GLU A 56 10.26 27.07 0.07
CA GLU A 56 11.02 28.25 0.49
C GLU A 56 12.48 28.20 0.04
N TYR A 57 13.12 27.02 0.08
CA TYR A 57 14.48 26.84 -0.43
C TYR A 57 14.57 27.19 -1.91
N CYS A 58 13.68 26.64 -2.74
CA CYS A 58 13.72 26.87 -4.17
C CYS A 58 13.39 28.33 -4.54
N GLU A 59 12.38 28.93 -3.92
CA GLU A 59 12.00 30.33 -4.19
C GLU A 59 13.11 31.33 -3.81
N ASN A 60 13.92 31.02 -2.80
CA ASN A 60 15.02 31.87 -2.36
C ASN A 60 16.38 31.49 -2.99
N LEU A 61 16.41 30.46 -3.83
CA LEU A 61 17.65 29.97 -4.41
C LEU A 61 18.18 30.96 -5.45
N VAL A 62 19.40 31.45 -5.22
CA VAL A 62 20.19 32.19 -6.22
C VAL A 62 21.35 31.31 -6.66
N SER A 63 21.22 30.69 -7.83
CA SER A 63 22.22 29.76 -8.37
C SER A 63 22.27 29.84 -9.89
N ALA A 64 23.42 29.47 -10.46
CA ALA A 64 23.67 29.55 -11.89
C ALA A 64 23.52 30.94 -12.54
N GLY A 65 23.54 32.01 -11.74
CA GLY A 65 23.25 33.37 -12.19
C GLY A 65 21.76 33.70 -12.31
N TYR A 66 20.89 32.85 -11.74
CA TYR A 66 19.44 32.99 -11.77
C TYR A 66 18.85 32.97 -10.35
N ASP A 67 17.75 33.68 -10.16
CA ASP A 67 17.00 33.85 -8.92
C ASP A 67 15.51 33.46 -9.07
N ASN A 68 15.16 32.81 -10.18
CA ASN A 68 13.80 32.38 -10.51
C ASN A 68 13.65 30.84 -10.47
N TRP A 69 14.35 30.22 -9.52
CA TRP A 69 14.21 28.80 -9.21
C TRP A 69 12.91 28.56 -8.45
N ARG A 70 12.36 27.36 -8.63
CA ARG A 70 11.12 26.94 -7.95
C ARG A 70 11.11 25.44 -7.74
N MET A 71 10.22 25.02 -6.87
CA MET A 71 9.90 23.61 -6.69
C MET A 71 9.30 23.07 -8.00
N PRO A 72 9.73 21.90 -8.48
CA PRO A 72 9.20 21.31 -9.71
C PRO A 72 7.79 20.78 -9.49
N THR A 73 6.94 20.83 -10.52
CA THR A 73 5.70 20.04 -10.50
C THR A 73 6.03 18.56 -10.70
N TYR A 74 5.07 17.68 -10.40
CA TYR A 74 5.20 16.25 -10.64
C TYR A 74 5.52 15.97 -12.11
N ALA A 75 4.78 16.58 -13.05
CA ALA A 75 5.02 16.39 -14.48
C ALA A 75 6.44 16.81 -14.91
N GLU A 76 7.02 17.81 -14.25
CA GLU A 76 8.40 18.23 -14.50
C GLU A 76 9.41 17.23 -13.92
N LEU A 77 9.22 16.74 -12.69
CA LEU A 77 10.06 15.67 -12.16
C LEU A 77 9.94 14.39 -13.01
N GLN A 78 8.74 14.06 -13.45
CA GLN A 78 8.47 12.94 -14.33
C GLN A 78 9.28 13.05 -15.63
N SER A 79 9.40 14.26 -16.17
CA SER A 79 10.14 14.53 -17.41
C SER A 79 11.63 14.22 -17.35
N ILE A 80 12.20 14.08 -16.15
CA ILE A 80 13.62 13.72 -15.96
C ILE A 80 13.82 12.28 -15.51
N ILE A 81 12.76 11.49 -15.31
CA ILE A 81 12.84 10.04 -15.10
C ILE A 81 13.35 9.38 -16.40
N ALA A 82 14.18 8.34 -16.27
CA ALA A 82 14.71 7.60 -17.41
C ALA A 82 14.80 6.08 -17.12
N ASP A 83 14.51 5.27 -18.14
CA ASP A 83 14.48 3.80 -18.16
C ASP A 83 13.49 3.18 -17.16
N ASN A 84 12.34 3.83 -16.95
CA ASN A 84 11.21 3.27 -16.21
C ASN A 84 9.88 3.53 -16.96
N PRO A 85 9.45 2.64 -17.86
CA PRO A 85 8.29 2.85 -18.73
C PRO A 85 6.96 3.09 -17.99
N ASN A 86 6.84 2.68 -16.73
CA ASN A 86 5.60 2.87 -15.98
C ASN A 86 5.48 4.28 -15.40
N THR A 87 6.60 4.93 -15.09
CA THR A 87 6.64 6.22 -14.38
C THR A 87 7.25 7.35 -15.20
N GLU A 88 7.89 7.07 -16.33
CA GLU A 88 8.25 8.06 -17.35
C GLU A 88 7.01 8.79 -17.93
N PRO A 89 7.20 9.94 -18.63
CA PRO A 89 6.09 10.67 -19.23
C PRO A 89 5.24 9.80 -20.16
N GLY A 90 3.94 9.73 -19.89
CA GLY A 90 2.99 8.87 -20.63
C GLY A 90 2.98 7.40 -20.18
N GLY A 91 3.68 7.07 -19.10
CA GLY A 91 3.59 5.78 -18.42
C GLY A 91 2.21 5.53 -17.81
N ALA A 92 1.99 4.30 -17.34
CA ALA A 92 0.70 3.86 -16.81
C ALA A 92 0.42 4.35 -15.37
N CYS A 93 1.42 4.86 -14.64
CA CYS A 93 1.21 5.42 -13.31
C CYS A 93 0.49 6.78 -13.40
N GLN A 94 -0.54 6.96 -12.58
CA GLN A 94 -1.46 8.10 -12.61
C GLN A 94 -1.19 9.15 -11.52
N VAL A 95 -0.05 9.07 -10.82
CA VAL A 95 0.33 10.12 -9.86
C VAL A 95 0.45 11.45 -10.61
N GLY A 96 -0.08 12.53 -10.03
CA GLY A 96 -0.06 13.86 -10.65
C GLY A 96 -1.03 14.08 -11.82
N ASP A 97 -1.82 13.07 -12.21
CA ASP A 97 -2.95 13.28 -13.13
C ASP A 97 -4.00 14.21 -12.51
N ALA A 98 -4.81 14.85 -13.35
CA ALA A 98 -5.88 15.72 -12.88
C ALA A 98 -6.88 14.95 -12.00
N GLY A 99 -6.97 15.33 -10.72
CA GLY A 99 -7.83 14.66 -9.74
C GLY A 99 -7.21 13.41 -9.09
N ALA A 100 -5.94 13.09 -9.37
CA ALA A 100 -5.25 11.97 -8.74
C ALA A 100 -5.13 12.18 -7.22
N GLY A 101 -5.52 11.15 -6.46
CA GLY A 101 -5.42 11.11 -5.02
C GLY A 101 -4.43 10.03 -4.56
N THR A 102 -4.37 9.83 -3.25
CA THR A 102 -3.45 8.89 -2.60
C THR A 102 -3.56 7.46 -3.16
N ALA A 103 -4.75 7.01 -3.55
CA ALA A 103 -4.99 5.68 -4.10
C ALA A 103 -4.20 5.40 -5.39
N GLN A 104 -4.07 6.39 -6.29
CA GLN A 104 -3.31 6.23 -7.53
C GLN A 104 -1.81 6.01 -7.26
N GLY A 105 -1.28 6.61 -6.19
CA GLY A 105 0.11 6.41 -5.76
C GLY A 105 0.41 5.06 -5.09
N LYS A 106 -0.62 4.27 -4.75
CA LYS A 106 -0.47 2.96 -4.07
C LYS A 106 -0.54 1.77 -5.04
N THR A 107 -0.56 2.01 -6.34
CA THR A 107 -0.68 0.93 -7.34
C THR A 107 0.67 0.28 -7.63
N ALA A 108 0.68 -1.02 -7.94
CA ALA A 108 1.89 -1.75 -8.31
C ALA A 108 2.60 -1.17 -9.55
N VAL A 109 1.87 -0.44 -10.40
CA VAL A 109 2.42 0.25 -11.57
C VAL A 109 3.31 1.42 -11.17
N CYS A 110 3.02 2.09 -10.04
CA CYS A 110 3.79 3.22 -9.52
C CYS A 110 4.97 2.79 -8.62
N ALA A 111 5.01 1.51 -8.23
CA ALA A 111 6.02 0.96 -7.32
C ALA A 111 7.40 0.78 -8.00
N SER A 112 8.41 0.50 -7.17
CA SER A 112 9.75 0.15 -7.66
C SER A 112 9.71 -1.08 -8.55
N THR A 113 10.32 -1.01 -9.72
CA THR A 113 10.60 -2.19 -10.56
C THR A 113 11.96 -2.83 -10.24
N ALA A 114 12.79 -2.16 -9.42
CA ALA A 114 14.12 -2.60 -9.06
C ALA A 114 14.13 -3.31 -7.68
N PRO A 115 14.84 -4.44 -7.53
CA PRO A 115 15.14 -5.00 -6.20
C PRO A 115 15.85 -3.97 -5.32
N ALA A 116 15.58 -3.99 -4.01
CA ALA A 116 16.22 -3.07 -3.07
C ALA A 116 17.75 -3.22 -3.09
N GLY A 117 18.46 -2.12 -3.38
CA GLY A 117 19.92 -2.10 -3.48
C GLY A 117 20.48 -2.35 -4.89
N ASP A 118 19.66 -2.82 -5.82
CA ASP A 118 20.00 -2.94 -7.25
C ASP A 118 19.56 -1.64 -7.97
N TYR A 119 20.37 -0.59 -7.84
CA TYR A 119 20.20 0.63 -8.64
C TYR A 119 20.46 0.28 -10.11
N GLY A 120 19.47 0.48 -10.98
CA GLY A 120 19.50 0.00 -12.37
C GLY A 120 19.20 1.06 -13.43
N GLY A 121 18.97 2.31 -13.02
CA GLY A 121 18.68 3.41 -13.94
C GLY A 121 19.90 3.86 -14.75
N PRO A 122 19.69 4.60 -15.86
CA PRO A 122 20.73 4.95 -16.81
C PRO A 122 21.61 6.13 -16.34
N GLY A 123 21.21 6.80 -15.25
CA GLY A 123 21.91 7.92 -14.68
C GLY A 123 23.16 7.53 -13.87
N ALA A 124 23.98 8.54 -13.54
CA ALA A 124 25.16 8.34 -12.71
C ALA A 124 24.80 7.68 -11.37
N GLY A 125 25.50 6.61 -10.99
CA GLY A 125 25.23 5.87 -9.76
C GLY A 125 24.05 4.88 -9.84
N GLY A 126 23.51 4.61 -11.03
CA GLY A 126 22.36 3.72 -11.21
C GLY A 126 21.02 4.38 -10.98
N CYS A 127 20.99 5.72 -10.98
CA CYS A 127 19.78 6.50 -10.73
C CYS A 127 18.85 6.53 -11.95
N TYR A 128 17.55 6.49 -11.71
CA TYR A 128 16.48 6.54 -12.71
C TYR A 128 16.23 7.96 -13.22
N TRP A 129 17.29 8.67 -13.60
CA TRP A 129 17.20 10.00 -14.19
C TRP A 129 18.03 10.12 -15.48
N LYS A 130 17.75 11.15 -16.27
CA LYS A 130 18.48 11.46 -17.50
C LYS A 130 19.98 11.72 -17.26
N GLU A 131 20.79 11.40 -18.27
CA GLU A 131 22.24 11.64 -18.26
C GLU A 131 22.57 13.14 -18.10
N GLY A 132 23.51 13.45 -17.22
CA GLY A 132 23.99 14.82 -16.95
C GLY A 132 23.54 15.38 -15.60
N LEU A 133 22.51 14.80 -14.97
CA LEU A 133 22.19 15.03 -13.57
C LEU A 133 23.19 14.31 -12.65
N GLN A 134 23.49 14.93 -11.51
CA GLN A 134 24.47 14.47 -10.53
C GLN A 134 23.89 14.45 -9.10
N GLY A 135 24.69 13.94 -8.17
CA GLY A 135 24.32 13.73 -6.77
C GLY A 135 23.91 12.28 -6.49
N PRO A 136 23.80 11.88 -5.22
CA PRO A 136 23.31 10.56 -4.85
C PRO A 136 21.79 10.50 -4.98
N CYS A 137 21.24 9.46 -5.63
CA CYS A 137 19.81 9.11 -5.49
C CYS A 137 19.56 8.07 -4.40
N ASN A 138 20.62 7.45 -3.88
CA ASN A 138 20.59 6.35 -2.93
C ASN A 138 20.85 6.79 -1.48
N ARG A 139 20.65 8.08 -1.21
CA ARG A 139 20.82 8.62 0.13
C ARG A 139 19.69 8.05 1.00
N VAL A 140 20.06 7.40 2.10
CA VAL A 140 19.10 6.72 2.97
C VAL A 140 18.42 7.72 3.91
N ASP A 141 17.10 7.62 4.03
CA ASP A 141 16.34 8.32 5.05
C ASP A 141 16.86 7.91 6.44
N PRO A 142 17.31 8.85 7.30
CA PRO A 142 17.83 8.52 8.63
C PRO A 142 16.80 7.90 9.57
N TYR A 143 15.50 8.04 9.28
CA TYR A 143 14.41 7.42 10.04
C TYR A 143 13.88 6.14 9.36
N GLY A 144 14.33 5.85 8.14
CA GLY A 144 13.98 4.66 7.37
C GLY A 144 15.18 3.82 6.96
N THR A 145 14.94 2.81 6.13
CA THR A 145 15.98 2.03 5.44
C THR A 145 15.88 2.13 3.93
N HIS A 146 15.02 3.03 3.42
CA HIS A 146 14.85 3.30 2.00
C HIS A 146 15.58 4.58 1.56
N PRO A 147 15.88 4.71 0.26
CA PRO A 147 16.37 5.97 -0.30
C PRO A 147 15.34 7.09 -0.15
N TYR A 148 15.81 8.34 -0.01
CA TYR A 148 14.94 9.50 0.03
C TYR A 148 14.09 9.65 -1.23
N GLU A 149 12.88 10.12 -1.00
CA GLU A 149 12.00 10.67 -1.99
C GLU A 149 12.48 12.08 -2.43
N THR A 150 12.23 12.45 -3.69
CA THR A 150 12.39 13.82 -4.19
C THR A 150 11.01 14.45 -4.36
N LEU A 151 10.77 15.57 -3.67
CA LEU A 151 9.47 16.23 -3.60
C LEU A 151 9.09 16.92 -4.92
N ALA A 152 7.85 16.71 -5.34
CA ALA A 152 7.13 17.54 -6.31
C ALA A 152 6.15 18.49 -5.62
N ALA A 153 5.78 19.56 -6.31
CA ALA A 153 4.90 20.60 -5.76
C ALA A 153 3.44 20.16 -5.58
N ASP A 154 3.01 19.12 -6.29
CA ASP A 154 1.60 18.73 -6.42
C ASP A 154 1.14 17.92 -5.20
N PRO A 155 0.14 18.38 -4.42
CA PRO A 155 -0.48 17.59 -3.37
C PRO A 155 -1.38 16.48 -3.94
N ALA A 156 -1.81 15.55 -3.09
CA ALA A 156 -2.87 14.59 -3.45
C ALA A 156 -4.24 15.27 -3.44
N HIS A 157 -5.08 15.04 -4.44
CA HIS A 157 -6.36 15.74 -4.58
C HIS A 157 -7.37 15.38 -3.46
N ASP A 158 -7.35 14.15 -2.95
CA ASP A 158 -8.25 13.66 -1.90
C ASP A 158 -7.88 14.20 -0.51
N GLN A 159 -6.59 14.41 -0.25
CA GLN A 159 -6.06 14.80 1.06
C GLN A 159 -4.89 15.80 0.91
N PRO A 160 -5.16 17.01 0.41
CA PRO A 160 -4.11 17.90 -0.09
C PRO A 160 -3.25 18.54 1.01
N ASN A 161 -3.73 18.56 2.25
CA ASN A 161 -2.95 19.06 3.37
C ASN A 161 -2.02 17.99 3.97
N ASP A 162 -2.22 16.72 3.63
CA ASP A 162 -1.59 15.60 4.33
C ASP A 162 -0.64 14.82 3.41
N TRP A 163 -0.81 14.94 2.09
CA TRP A 163 -0.07 14.13 1.12
C TRP A 163 0.49 14.96 -0.03
N ILE A 164 1.76 14.73 -0.34
CA ILE A 164 2.49 15.41 -1.41
C ILE A 164 3.18 14.41 -2.34
N SER A 165 3.15 14.69 -3.64
CA SER A 165 3.74 13.81 -4.64
C SER A 165 5.27 13.78 -4.57
N TYR A 166 5.84 12.65 -4.97
CA TYR A 166 7.29 12.47 -5.01
C TYR A 166 7.75 11.51 -6.11
N VAL A 167 9.07 11.52 -6.35
CA VAL A 167 9.81 10.53 -7.14
C VAL A 167 10.99 10.00 -6.35
N THR A 168 11.16 8.68 -6.25
CA THR A 168 12.34 8.03 -5.67
C THR A 168 13.31 7.65 -6.79
N PHE A 169 14.27 8.52 -7.10
CA PHE A 169 15.19 8.29 -8.23
C PHE A 169 16.14 7.09 -8.05
N ALA A 170 16.26 6.51 -6.86
CA ALA A 170 16.97 5.24 -6.68
C ALA A 170 16.26 4.06 -7.35
N THR A 171 14.94 4.09 -7.42
CA THR A 171 14.10 2.96 -7.85
C THR A 171 13.17 3.29 -9.01
N GLY A 172 13.03 4.58 -9.34
CA GLY A 172 12.06 5.09 -10.30
C GLY A 172 10.61 5.01 -9.79
N ALA A 173 10.41 4.67 -8.51
CA ALA A 173 9.08 4.66 -7.89
C ALA A 173 8.55 6.07 -7.73
N VAL A 174 7.23 6.21 -7.77
CA VAL A 174 6.54 7.48 -7.59
C VAL A 174 5.32 7.27 -6.70
N GLY A 175 4.87 8.31 -6.01
CA GLY A 175 3.75 8.18 -5.10
C GLY A 175 3.41 9.47 -4.41
N TYR A 176 2.68 9.35 -3.31
CA TYR A 176 2.42 10.42 -2.37
C TYR A 176 3.02 10.07 -1.02
N ASN A 177 3.81 10.97 -0.45
CA ASN A 177 4.37 10.86 0.90
C ASN A 177 3.64 11.84 1.81
N HIS A 178 3.72 11.62 3.11
CA HIS A 178 3.07 12.49 4.07
C HIS A 178 3.72 13.89 4.08
N ALA A 179 2.92 14.93 4.31
CA ALA A 179 3.35 16.32 4.25
C ALA A 179 4.35 16.70 5.36
N CYS A 180 4.53 15.87 6.38
CA CYS A 180 5.52 16.04 7.43
C CYS A 180 6.73 15.10 7.31
N SER A 181 6.78 14.26 6.26
CA SER A 181 7.95 13.43 5.96
C SER A 181 9.12 14.28 5.48
N LEU A 182 10.33 13.88 5.87
CA LEU A 182 11.56 14.48 5.39
C LEU A 182 11.94 13.86 4.05
N ALA A 183 12.24 14.72 3.08
CA ALA A 183 12.60 14.32 1.72
C ALA A 183 13.69 15.23 1.15
N GLU A 184 14.11 15.00 -0.08
CA GLU A 184 14.99 15.92 -0.81
C GLU A 184 14.20 16.80 -1.80
N VAL A 185 14.85 17.87 -2.27
CA VAL A 185 14.33 18.69 -3.37
C VAL A 185 15.43 18.98 -4.38
N ARG A 186 15.02 19.03 -5.65
CA ARG A 186 15.84 19.50 -6.77
C ARG A 186 15.06 20.59 -7.51
N CYS A 187 15.51 21.83 -7.37
CA CYS A 187 14.78 22.95 -7.95
C CYS A 187 14.91 22.97 -9.48
N VAL A 188 13.87 23.49 -10.12
CA VAL A 188 13.79 23.71 -11.56
C VAL A 188 13.56 25.18 -11.85
N ARG A 189 13.95 25.63 -13.02
CA ARG A 189 13.62 26.95 -13.56
C ARG A 189 13.38 26.87 -15.05
N SER A 190 12.80 27.93 -15.59
CA SER A 190 12.70 28.14 -17.04
C SER A 190 12.92 29.60 -17.42
N ASP A 191 13.22 29.86 -18.70
CA ASP A 191 13.33 31.23 -19.24
C ASP A 191 11.96 31.84 -19.53
N LYS A 192 10.91 31.01 -19.65
CA LYS A 192 9.55 31.47 -19.89
C LYS A 192 8.77 31.47 -18.57
N PRO A 193 7.75 32.33 -18.43
CA PRO A 193 6.78 32.17 -17.35
C PRO A 193 6.18 30.76 -17.41
N VAL A 194 6.12 30.10 -16.27
CA VAL A 194 5.43 28.82 -16.11
C VAL A 194 4.21 29.06 -15.25
N GLU A 195 3.11 28.41 -15.59
CA GLU A 195 1.90 28.47 -14.76
C GLU A 195 2.23 27.91 -13.36
N PRO A 196 1.75 28.56 -12.29
CA PRO A 196 1.95 28.06 -10.95
C PRO A 196 1.24 26.70 -10.78
N CYS A 197 1.75 25.87 -9.87
CA CYS A 197 1.00 24.71 -9.40
C CYS A 197 -0.29 25.20 -8.75
N LEU A 198 -1.43 24.74 -9.26
CA LEU A 198 -2.76 25.09 -8.75
C LEU A 198 -3.54 23.83 -8.38
N MET A 199 -4.20 23.89 -7.24
CA MET A 199 -5.19 22.91 -6.79
C MET A 199 -6.44 23.66 -6.31
N ASP A 200 -7.61 23.28 -6.83
CA ASP A 200 -8.88 23.97 -6.58
C ASP A 200 -8.82 25.50 -6.75
N GLY A 201 -8.01 25.96 -7.71
CA GLY A 201 -7.82 27.38 -8.01
C GLY A 201 -6.92 28.13 -7.03
N LYS A 202 -6.26 27.44 -6.10
CA LYS A 202 -5.27 28.01 -5.16
C LYS A 202 -3.86 27.51 -5.45
N PRO A 203 -2.83 28.31 -5.16
CA PRO A 203 -1.44 27.85 -5.20
C PRO A 203 -1.24 26.60 -4.33
N CYS A 204 -0.58 25.57 -4.87
CA CYS A 204 -0.35 24.32 -4.15
C CYS A 204 0.37 24.51 -2.80
N HIS A 205 1.27 25.48 -2.69
CA HIS A 205 1.99 25.75 -1.45
C HIS A 205 1.11 26.24 -0.29
N GLU A 206 -0.11 26.70 -0.55
CA GLU A 206 -1.07 27.05 0.50
C GLU A 206 -1.56 25.82 1.28
N TYR A 207 -1.39 24.61 0.73
CA TYR A 207 -1.76 23.36 1.38
C TYR A 207 -0.61 22.74 2.20
N TYR A 208 0.63 23.23 2.04
CA TYR A 208 1.77 22.64 2.74
C TYR A 208 1.69 22.89 4.24
N ARG A 209 1.92 21.86 5.04
CA ARG A 209 1.97 21.97 6.49
C ARG A 209 3.14 22.84 6.91
N SER A 210 2.89 23.74 7.85
CA SER A 210 3.94 24.57 8.45
C SER A 210 4.90 23.71 9.27
N LYS A 211 6.14 24.17 9.43
CA LYS A 211 7.10 23.51 10.34
C LYS A 211 6.55 23.36 11.76
N ALA A 212 5.88 24.39 12.28
CA ALA A 212 5.27 24.35 13.61
C ALA A 212 4.12 23.35 13.74
N TYR A 213 3.55 22.88 12.62
CA TYR A 213 2.58 21.78 12.62
C TYR A 213 3.30 20.43 12.70
N CYS A 214 4.29 20.21 11.84
CA CYS A 214 5.06 18.96 11.81
C CYS A 214 5.96 18.74 13.03
N ASP A 215 6.31 19.81 13.76
CA ASP A 215 7.06 19.73 15.02
C ASP A 215 6.18 19.38 16.24
N GLN A 216 4.85 19.24 16.05
CA GLN A 216 3.95 18.88 17.15
C GLN A 216 4.16 17.42 17.57
N ASP A 217 4.05 17.18 18.87
CA ASP A 217 4.15 15.84 19.43
C ASP A 217 3.07 15.67 20.51
N PHE A 218 2.04 14.90 20.17
CA PHE A 218 0.93 14.57 21.07
C PHE A 218 1.14 13.26 21.85
N THR A 219 2.28 12.57 21.70
CA THR A 219 2.52 11.25 22.30
C THR A 219 2.37 11.27 23.82
N ALA A 220 2.80 12.34 24.50
CA ALA A 220 2.66 12.47 25.95
C ALA A 220 1.20 12.60 26.45
N GLN A 221 0.27 12.93 25.56
CA GLN A 221 -1.16 13.07 25.86
C GLN A 221 -1.95 11.82 25.45
N ALA A 222 -1.36 10.95 24.64
CA ALA A 222 -2.05 9.83 24.02
C ALA A 222 -2.36 8.71 25.00
N ASP A 223 -3.44 7.99 24.71
CA ASP A 223 -3.67 6.70 25.32
C ASP A 223 -2.64 5.71 24.75
N ILE A 224 -2.26 4.68 25.51
CA ILE A 224 -1.19 3.75 25.15
C ILE A 224 -1.73 2.34 25.03
N LEU A 225 -1.55 1.72 23.87
CA LEU A 225 -1.74 0.30 23.71
C LEU A 225 -0.44 -0.42 24.08
N ARG A 226 -0.43 -1.15 25.20
CA ARG A 226 0.71 -1.97 25.62
C ARG A 226 0.45 -3.42 25.19
N VAL A 227 1.20 -3.87 24.19
CA VAL A 227 0.98 -5.16 23.53
C VAL A 227 2.09 -6.14 23.89
N THR A 228 1.74 -7.28 24.48
CA THR A 228 2.62 -8.43 24.65
C THR A 228 2.51 -9.34 23.43
N ILE A 229 3.61 -9.51 22.71
CA ILE A 229 3.68 -10.20 21.42
C ILE A 229 4.31 -11.58 21.60
N ASN A 230 3.60 -12.61 21.17
CA ASN A 230 4.01 -14.01 21.27
C ASN A 230 4.20 -14.64 19.89
N LEU A 231 5.24 -15.48 19.76
CA LEU A 231 5.49 -16.27 18.55
C LEU A 231 4.99 -17.71 18.70
N PRO A 232 4.38 -18.28 17.64
CA PRO A 232 3.89 -19.65 17.65
C PRO A 232 5.02 -20.67 17.41
N SER A 233 6.10 -20.26 16.76
CA SER A 233 7.28 -21.07 16.45
C SER A 233 8.51 -20.18 16.26
N THR A 234 9.69 -20.79 16.34
CA THR A 234 10.96 -20.06 16.16
C THR A 234 11.09 -19.61 14.71
N PRO A 235 11.53 -18.36 14.45
CA PRO A 235 11.80 -17.87 13.11
C PRO A 235 12.81 -18.74 12.36
N SER A 236 12.58 -18.98 11.08
CA SER A 236 13.51 -19.75 10.24
C SER A 236 14.78 -18.97 9.88
N ILE A 237 14.75 -17.65 10.02
CA ILE A 237 15.87 -16.72 9.83
C ILE A 237 16.11 -15.99 11.15
N ASP A 238 17.34 -16.03 11.64
CA ASP A 238 17.79 -15.37 12.88
C ASP A 238 19.09 -14.56 12.63
N PRO A 239 19.09 -13.25 12.92
CA PRO A 239 17.94 -12.44 13.32
C PRO A 239 16.96 -12.28 12.15
N ALA A 240 15.66 -12.24 12.47
CA ALA A 240 14.65 -11.73 11.54
C ALA A 240 15.02 -10.29 11.10
N TYR A 241 14.43 -9.80 10.01
CA TYR A 241 14.78 -8.48 9.49
C TYR A 241 14.25 -7.36 10.40
N GLN A 242 12.95 -7.33 10.67
CA GLN A 242 12.32 -6.34 11.53
C GLN A 242 11.03 -6.82 12.18
N LEU A 243 10.66 -6.20 13.29
CA LEU A 243 9.30 -6.23 13.85
C LEU A 243 8.66 -4.87 13.63
N VAL A 244 7.46 -4.83 13.06
CA VAL A 244 6.62 -3.63 12.95
C VAL A 244 5.28 -3.84 13.66
N GLY A 245 4.75 -2.79 14.27
CA GLY A 245 3.47 -2.79 14.98
C GLY A 245 2.74 -1.45 14.84
N PHE A 246 1.74 -1.37 13.98
CA PHE A 246 1.13 -0.10 13.57
C PHE A 246 -0.39 -0.12 13.59
N LEU A 247 -0.98 1.08 13.59
CA LEU A 247 -2.41 1.29 13.52
C LEU A 247 -2.79 1.84 12.13
N TYR A 248 -3.85 1.27 11.56
CA TYR A 248 -4.41 1.67 10.26
C TYR A 248 -5.88 2.01 10.44
N LYS A 249 -6.40 3.04 9.77
CA LYS A 249 -7.83 3.33 9.81
C LYS A 249 -8.62 2.14 9.27
N THR A 250 -9.77 1.89 9.88
CA THR A 250 -10.65 0.81 9.43
C THR A 250 -11.26 1.16 8.07
N ASP A 251 -10.87 0.42 7.04
CA ASP A 251 -11.36 0.51 5.67
C ASP A 251 -11.52 -0.90 5.07
N PRO A 252 -12.46 -1.19 4.15
CA PRO A 252 -12.61 -2.53 3.57
C PRO A 252 -11.33 -3.08 2.89
N GLU A 253 -10.44 -2.23 2.41
CA GLU A 253 -9.19 -2.59 1.71
C GLU A 253 -7.94 -2.32 2.57
N TRP A 254 -8.08 -2.22 3.89
CA TRP A 254 -6.96 -1.91 4.80
C TRP A 254 -5.85 -3.00 4.80
N TYR A 255 -6.17 -4.23 4.39
CA TYR A 255 -5.28 -5.39 4.46
C TYR A 255 -4.92 -5.98 3.07
N PRO A 256 -3.65 -6.38 2.83
CA PRO A 256 -2.49 -6.03 3.66
C PRO A 256 -2.29 -4.51 3.63
N PRO A 257 -1.73 -3.91 4.70
CA PRO A 257 -1.52 -2.47 4.72
C PRO A 257 -0.46 -2.07 3.68
N LEU A 258 -0.93 -1.59 2.51
CA LEU A 258 -0.06 -1.11 1.42
C LEU A 258 0.38 0.34 1.60
N GLY A 259 -0.33 1.09 2.44
CA GLY A 259 -0.04 2.49 2.74
C GLY A 259 0.82 2.65 3.99
N PRO A 260 1.34 3.87 4.20
CA PRO A 260 1.96 4.22 5.48
C PRO A 260 0.96 4.08 6.64
N PRO A 261 1.44 3.85 7.87
CA PRO A 261 0.62 3.81 9.07
C PRO A 261 -0.21 5.08 9.28
N ASP A 262 -1.45 4.92 9.73
CA ASP A 262 -2.26 6.05 10.20
C ASP A 262 -1.89 6.43 11.64
N GLY A 263 -1.45 5.46 12.46
CA GLY A 263 -1.13 5.67 13.86
C GLY A 263 -0.02 4.79 14.41
N GLY A 264 0.42 5.15 15.62
CA GLY A 264 1.69 4.70 16.19
C GLY A 264 2.79 5.73 15.95
N THR A 265 4.06 5.29 15.91
CA THR A 265 5.25 6.14 15.74
C THR A 265 6.42 5.34 15.17
N ASP A 266 7.49 6.02 14.75
CA ASP A 266 8.72 5.41 14.24
C ASP A 266 9.35 4.37 15.19
N TYR A 267 9.24 4.51 16.51
CA TYR A 267 9.76 3.51 17.45
C TYR A 267 8.93 2.22 17.54
N ASN A 268 7.80 2.15 16.82
CA ASN A 268 7.05 0.91 16.64
C ASN A 268 7.58 0.04 15.49
N GLN A 269 8.69 0.43 14.88
CA GLN A 269 9.50 -0.35 13.94
C GLN A 269 10.86 -0.65 14.55
N ILE A 270 11.23 -1.94 14.59
CA ILE A 270 12.47 -2.41 15.23
C ILE A 270 13.24 -3.28 14.25
N PHE A 271 14.41 -2.82 13.82
CA PHE A 271 15.33 -3.62 13.01
C PHE A 271 16.15 -4.56 13.91
N LEU A 272 15.96 -5.86 13.74
CA LEU A 272 16.45 -6.86 14.71
C LEU A 272 17.92 -7.25 14.51
N ALA A 273 18.50 -6.94 13.34
CA ALA A 273 19.94 -7.12 13.09
C ALA A 273 20.82 -6.02 13.71
N GLN A 274 20.25 -4.97 14.33
CA GLN A 274 21.02 -3.87 14.89
C GLN A 274 21.58 -4.21 16.29
N PRO A 275 22.77 -3.69 16.66
CA PRO A 275 23.31 -3.87 18.00
C PRO A 275 22.37 -3.34 19.08
N GLY A 276 22.01 -4.21 20.04
CA GLY A 276 21.13 -3.84 21.16
C GLY A 276 19.64 -4.07 20.90
N SER A 277 19.26 -4.56 19.72
CA SER A 277 17.88 -4.96 19.43
C SER A 277 17.43 -6.12 20.32
N PRO A 278 16.12 -6.17 20.68
CA PRO A 278 15.57 -7.27 21.47
C PRO A 278 15.65 -8.60 20.71
N VAL A 279 15.80 -9.69 21.45
CA VAL A 279 15.62 -11.04 20.91
C VAL A 279 14.14 -11.38 20.98
N ILE A 280 13.55 -11.74 19.84
CA ILE A 280 12.15 -12.15 19.72
C ILE A 280 12.13 -13.61 19.27
N ASP A 281 11.80 -14.50 20.19
CA ASP A 281 11.78 -15.95 19.97
C ASP A 281 10.66 -16.58 20.83
N VAL A 282 10.36 -17.85 20.57
CA VAL A 282 9.37 -18.63 21.32
C VAL A 282 9.70 -18.61 22.81
N GLY A 283 8.71 -18.28 23.63
CA GLY A 283 8.86 -18.22 25.09
C GLY A 283 9.58 -16.97 25.61
N THR A 284 9.96 -16.03 24.73
CA THR A 284 10.47 -14.71 25.11
C THR A 284 9.57 -13.62 24.49
N PRO A 285 8.41 -13.33 25.10
CA PRO A 285 7.50 -12.32 24.56
C PRO A 285 8.13 -10.94 24.56
N TYR A 286 7.87 -10.16 23.51
CA TYR A 286 8.27 -8.76 23.43
C TYR A 286 7.08 -7.86 23.78
N VAL A 287 7.32 -6.78 24.52
CA VAL A 287 6.28 -5.81 24.86
C VAL A 287 6.52 -4.53 24.08
N MET A 288 5.54 -4.15 23.25
CA MET A 288 5.56 -2.90 22.50
C MET A 288 4.52 -1.93 23.05
N GLU A 289 4.89 -0.67 23.23
CA GLU A 289 3.95 0.42 23.55
C GLU A 289 3.66 1.23 22.29
N ILE A 290 2.39 1.23 21.86
CA ILE A 290 1.92 1.97 20.68
C ILE A 290 1.04 3.13 21.19
N PRO A 291 1.45 4.39 21.03
CA PRO A 291 0.60 5.50 21.39
C PRO A 291 -0.55 5.67 20.41
N GLY A 292 -1.71 6.08 20.91
CA GLY A 292 -2.86 6.53 20.14
C GLY A 292 -2.65 7.93 19.55
N THR A 293 -1.55 8.11 18.80
CA THR A 293 -1.29 9.30 17.96
C THR A 293 -1.26 8.93 16.49
N SER A 294 -1.42 9.93 15.62
CA SER A 294 -1.01 9.77 14.21
C SER A 294 0.47 9.37 14.13
N TYR A 295 0.87 8.69 13.05
CA TYR A 295 2.26 8.22 12.89
C TYR A 295 3.30 9.35 13.06
N TYR A 296 3.00 10.54 12.52
CA TYR A 296 3.86 11.73 12.63
C TYR A 296 3.63 12.53 13.92
N ARG A 297 2.82 12.01 14.85
CA ARG A 297 2.53 12.56 16.19
C ARG A 297 1.84 13.93 16.21
N GLU A 298 1.31 14.40 15.08
CA GLU A 298 0.65 15.71 14.98
C GLU A 298 -0.82 15.70 15.40
N ALA A 299 -1.39 14.54 15.69
CA ALA A 299 -2.76 14.40 16.17
C ALA A 299 -2.89 13.22 17.14
N LEU A 300 -3.89 13.31 18.01
CA LEU A 300 -4.41 12.17 18.76
C LEU A 300 -5.37 11.36 17.87
N LEU A 301 -5.38 10.04 18.00
CA LEU A 301 -6.28 9.18 17.21
C LEU A 301 -7.72 9.26 17.72
N ASP A 302 -8.67 9.40 16.81
CA ASP A 302 -10.10 9.42 17.12
C ASP A 302 -10.85 8.52 16.13
N GLY A 303 -11.60 7.55 16.65
CA GLY A 303 -12.30 6.53 15.87
C GLY A 303 -11.66 5.14 15.93
N ASP A 304 -11.97 4.32 14.93
CA ASP A 304 -11.69 2.88 14.92
C ASP A 304 -10.48 2.53 14.03
N TYR A 305 -9.49 1.86 14.63
CA TYR A 305 -8.23 1.51 13.98
C TYR A 305 -7.93 0.03 14.07
N GLN A 306 -7.44 -0.55 12.97
CA GLN A 306 -6.92 -1.90 12.87
C GLN A 306 -5.49 -1.95 13.37
N LEU A 307 -5.19 -2.89 14.26
CA LEU A 307 -3.85 -3.16 14.74
C LEU A 307 -3.19 -4.23 13.87
N PHE A 308 -2.02 -3.91 13.33
CA PHE A 308 -1.24 -4.83 12.52
C PHE A 308 0.16 -5.02 13.09
N PHE A 309 0.58 -6.28 13.21
CA PHE A 309 1.96 -6.65 13.48
C PHE A 309 2.51 -7.53 12.37
N GLU A 310 3.79 -7.34 12.07
CA GLU A 310 4.55 -8.23 11.20
C GLU A 310 5.98 -8.38 11.74
N LEU A 311 6.36 -9.62 12.06
CA LEU A 311 7.74 -10.03 12.18
C LEU A 311 8.22 -10.49 10.80
N GLN A 312 8.88 -9.58 10.11
CA GLN A 312 9.36 -9.78 8.76
C GLN A 312 10.73 -10.45 8.78
N LEU A 313 10.88 -11.59 8.09
CA LEU A 313 12.13 -12.34 8.04
C LEU A 313 13.10 -11.81 6.98
N VAL A 314 12.57 -11.27 5.89
CA VAL A 314 13.34 -10.75 4.75
C VAL A 314 12.94 -9.32 4.42
N ASN A 315 13.89 -8.52 3.94
CA ASN A 315 13.61 -7.13 3.61
C ASN A 315 12.78 -7.01 2.31
N ILE A 316 11.46 -6.86 2.45
CA ILE A 316 10.53 -6.57 1.35
C ILE A 316 9.86 -5.23 1.63
N PHE A 317 9.84 -4.35 0.63
CA PHE A 317 9.24 -3.02 0.70
C PHE A 317 8.20 -2.82 -0.42
N PRO A 318 6.97 -2.36 -0.12
CA PRO A 318 6.41 -2.19 1.24
C PRO A 318 6.38 -3.53 2.00
N PRO A 319 6.28 -3.52 3.34
CA PRO A 319 6.25 -4.74 4.16
C PRO A 319 4.95 -5.50 3.90
N ILE A 320 4.98 -6.30 2.85
CA ILE A 320 3.89 -7.20 2.47
C ILE A 320 4.26 -8.57 3.04
N PRO A 321 3.36 -9.19 3.83
CA PRO A 321 3.61 -10.51 4.40
C PRO A 321 3.97 -11.55 3.33
N VAL A 322 5.08 -12.25 3.50
CA VAL A 322 5.48 -13.37 2.64
C VAL A 322 5.64 -14.67 3.44
N ALA A 323 5.69 -15.79 2.73
CA ALA A 323 5.86 -17.11 3.35
C ALA A 323 7.09 -17.14 4.27
N GLY A 324 6.88 -17.51 5.53
CA GLY A 324 7.89 -17.51 6.59
C GLY A 324 7.75 -16.38 7.60
N ASP A 325 7.13 -15.26 7.25
CA ASP A 325 6.88 -14.15 8.18
C ASP A 325 5.86 -14.52 9.25
N PHE A 326 5.73 -13.71 10.31
CA PHE A 326 4.68 -13.88 11.31
C PHE A 326 3.85 -12.61 11.43
N ILE A 327 2.52 -12.74 11.40
CA ILE A 327 1.62 -11.58 11.35
C ILE A 327 0.51 -11.63 12.39
N TYR A 328 -0.07 -10.48 12.68
CA TYR A 328 -1.35 -10.34 13.37
C TYR A 328 -2.10 -9.16 12.77
N GLY A 329 -3.43 -9.27 12.66
CA GLY A 329 -4.30 -8.14 12.32
C GLY A 329 -5.43 -8.50 11.37
N GLU A 330 -5.23 -9.43 10.43
CA GLU A 330 -6.31 -9.86 9.53
C GLU A 330 -7.49 -10.42 10.34
N ASN A 331 -8.71 -9.96 10.04
CA ASN A 331 -9.96 -10.35 10.70
C ASN A 331 -10.04 -10.05 12.21
N GLN A 332 -9.18 -9.16 12.73
CA GLN A 332 -9.27 -8.70 14.11
C GLN A 332 -10.31 -7.58 14.24
N LEU A 333 -10.86 -7.42 15.45
CA LEU A 333 -11.74 -6.30 15.74
C LEU A 333 -10.92 -5.00 15.84
N PRO A 334 -11.45 -3.88 15.33
CA PRO A 334 -10.77 -2.60 15.46
C PRO A 334 -10.71 -2.15 16.93
N ILE A 335 -9.73 -1.32 17.22
CA ILE A 335 -9.50 -0.64 18.48
C ILE A 335 -10.02 0.79 18.36
N SER A 336 -10.95 1.16 19.24
CA SER A 336 -11.51 2.51 19.30
C SER A 336 -10.65 3.43 20.17
N PHE A 337 -10.29 4.59 19.65
CA PHE A 337 -9.65 5.68 20.39
C PHE A 337 -10.59 6.90 20.50
N PRO A 338 -10.50 7.69 21.58
CA PRO A 338 -9.78 7.38 22.83
C PRO A 338 -10.44 6.21 23.58
N PHE A 339 -9.69 5.49 24.43
CA PHE A 339 -10.19 4.26 25.05
C PHE A 339 -11.40 4.46 25.98
N ASN A 340 -11.57 5.67 26.50
CA ASN A 340 -12.72 6.02 27.35
C ASN A 340 -13.91 6.60 26.56
N GLY A 341 -13.80 6.73 25.23
CA GLY A 341 -14.84 7.23 24.32
C GLY A 341 -15.10 8.74 24.33
N SER A 342 -14.25 9.55 25.00
CA SER A 342 -14.43 11.01 25.01
C SER A 342 -13.14 11.84 24.95
N GLU A 343 -12.09 11.44 25.67
CA GLU A 343 -10.83 12.21 25.72
C GLU A 343 -9.63 11.28 25.95
N HIS A 344 -8.47 11.60 25.36
CA HIS A 344 -7.24 10.91 25.75
C HIS A 344 -6.84 11.32 27.16
N THR A 345 -6.57 10.32 27.99
CA THR A 345 -6.27 10.52 29.42
C THR A 345 -4.95 9.88 29.82
N GLY A 346 -4.17 9.42 28.84
CA GLY A 346 -3.00 8.59 29.08
C GLY A 346 -3.37 7.19 29.56
N THR A 347 -4.57 6.69 29.21
CA THR A 347 -5.02 5.37 29.63
C THR A 347 -4.19 4.31 28.93
N VAL A 348 -3.77 3.29 29.68
CA VAL A 348 -3.06 2.13 29.13
C VAL A 348 -4.04 0.99 28.95
N LEU A 349 -4.14 0.47 27.72
CA LEU A 349 -4.83 -0.77 27.40
C LEU A 349 -3.81 -1.89 27.21
N GLU A 350 -3.88 -2.91 28.06
CA GLU A 350 -3.03 -4.10 27.97
C GLU A 350 -3.65 -5.10 27.00
N MET A 351 -2.85 -5.62 26.07
CA MET A 351 -3.26 -6.61 25.08
C MET A 351 -2.21 -7.70 24.94
N GLU A 352 -2.65 -8.93 24.65
CA GLU A 352 -1.78 -10.03 24.29
C GLU A 352 -2.11 -10.44 22.84
N VAL A 353 -1.10 -10.46 21.98
CA VAL A 353 -1.23 -10.90 20.58
C VAL A 353 -0.38 -12.14 20.36
N ASN A 354 -0.94 -13.10 19.63
CA ASN A 354 -0.23 -14.27 19.16
C ASN A 354 -0.08 -14.11 17.65
N LEU A 355 1.16 -14.00 17.17
CA LEU A 355 1.38 -13.92 15.74
C LEU A 355 1.10 -15.28 15.08
N GLU A 356 0.73 -15.24 13.82
CA GLU A 356 0.46 -16.41 12.98
C GLU A 356 1.53 -16.51 11.89
N LEU A 357 2.05 -17.71 11.66
CA LEU A 357 3.02 -17.95 10.59
C LEU A 357 2.33 -17.77 9.22
N VAL A 358 2.93 -16.96 8.36
CA VAL A 358 2.51 -16.78 6.97
C VAL A 358 3.00 -17.97 6.16
N GLY A 359 2.08 -18.69 5.54
CA GLY A 359 2.39 -19.95 4.89
C GLY A 359 2.67 -21.05 5.91
N CYS A 360 3.48 -22.02 5.53
CA CYS A 360 3.66 -23.23 6.32
C CYS A 360 5.12 -23.50 6.69
N PRO A 361 5.38 -24.08 7.88
CA PRO A 361 6.74 -24.31 8.35
C PRO A 361 7.40 -25.42 7.52
N SER A 362 8.73 -25.44 7.50
CA SER A 362 9.51 -26.37 6.67
C SER A 362 9.21 -27.84 6.91
N GLU A 363 8.80 -28.18 8.13
CA GLU A 363 8.44 -29.53 8.55
C GLU A 363 7.09 -29.98 7.99
N THR A 364 6.18 -29.03 7.73
CA THR A 364 4.85 -29.28 7.18
C THR A 364 4.56 -28.27 6.06
N PRO A 365 5.27 -28.30 4.92
CA PRO A 365 5.34 -27.19 3.97
C PRO A 365 4.06 -26.96 3.16
N VAL A 366 3.06 -27.83 3.26
CA VAL A 366 1.82 -27.73 2.47
C VAL A 366 0.75 -27.01 3.28
N ALA A 367 0.28 -25.87 2.75
CA ALA A 367 -0.90 -25.19 3.25
C ALA A 367 -2.17 -25.92 2.81
N CYS A 368 -2.99 -26.28 3.78
CA CYS A 368 -4.26 -26.94 3.60
C CYS A 368 -5.40 -25.92 3.42
N ALA A 369 -6.51 -26.35 2.82
CA ALA A 369 -7.66 -25.49 2.58
C ALA A 369 -8.30 -24.93 3.87
N ASP A 370 -8.13 -25.62 5.00
CA ASP A 370 -8.54 -25.19 6.33
C ASP A 370 -7.51 -24.28 7.03
N ARG A 371 -6.50 -23.79 6.29
CA ARG A 371 -5.36 -22.99 6.78
C ARG A 371 -4.44 -23.74 7.74
N SER A 372 -4.59 -25.05 7.91
CA SER A 372 -3.60 -25.86 8.62
C SER A 372 -2.38 -26.16 7.73
N CYS A 373 -1.31 -26.67 8.33
CA CYS A 373 -0.10 -27.06 7.62
C CYS A 373 0.13 -28.56 7.71
N ALA A 374 0.53 -29.16 6.59
CA ALA A 374 0.73 -30.59 6.45
C ALA A 374 2.06 -30.93 5.75
N ILE A 375 2.59 -32.13 6.01
CA ILE A 375 3.83 -32.61 5.39
C ILE A 375 3.71 -32.76 3.86
N ASP A 376 2.50 -33.01 3.37
CA ASP A 376 2.11 -33.12 1.98
C ASP A 376 0.60 -32.85 1.83
N ALA A 377 0.10 -32.74 0.60
CA ALA A 377 -1.30 -32.48 0.31
C ALA A 377 -2.25 -33.59 0.82
N ASP A 378 -1.76 -34.84 0.89
CA ASP A 378 -2.54 -35.98 1.37
C ASP A 378 -2.69 -35.97 2.90
N SER A 379 -1.77 -35.28 3.59
CA SER A 379 -1.74 -35.13 5.05
C SER A 379 -2.57 -33.94 5.55
N CYS A 380 -3.16 -33.17 4.65
CA CYS A 380 -4.14 -32.16 5.03
C CYS A 380 -5.34 -32.83 5.72
N PRO A 381 -5.83 -32.27 6.85
CA PRO A 381 -7.07 -32.72 7.45
C PRO A 381 -8.15 -32.70 6.37
N VAL A 382 -8.76 -33.86 6.14
CA VAL A 382 -9.70 -34.05 5.04
C VAL A 382 -10.95 -33.20 5.28
N ALA A 383 -10.94 -31.96 4.81
CA ALA A 383 -12.10 -31.09 4.77
C ALA A 383 -12.75 -31.14 3.38
N ASN A 384 -13.11 -32.34 2.92
CA ASN A 384 -13.89 -32.50 1.68
C ASN A 384 -15.23 -33.16 1.97
N GLY A 385 -16.19 -32.33 2.40
CA GLY A 385 -17.62 -32.65 2.28
C GLY A 385 -18.19 -32.38 0.89
N CYS A 386 -17.42 -31.77 -0.02
CA CYS A 386 -17.81 -31.49 -1.41
C CYS A 386 -16.61 -31.77 -2.33
N PRO A 387 -16.70 -32.69 -3.32
CA PRO A 387 -15.62 -32.94 -4.25
C PRO A 387 -15.46 -31.74 -5.19
N GLU A 388 -14.28 -31.12 -5.24
CA GLU A 388 -13.99 -29.99 -6.14
C GLU A 388 -14.03 -30.36 -7.64
N THR A 389 -14.31 -31.61 -7.99
CA THR A 389 -14.48 -32.06 -9.37
C THR A 389 -15.68 -32.97 -9.55
N SER A 390 -16.86 -32.48 -9.21
CA SER A 390 -18.09 -33.12 -9.67
C SER A 390 -19.08 -32.08 -10.19
N SER A 391 -19.34 -32.13 -11.49
CA SER A 391 -20.73 -32.04 -11.94
C SER A 391 -21.58 -32.80 -10.93
N CYS A 392 -22.61 -32.19 -10.33
CA CYS A 392 -23.50 -32.90 -9.40
C CYS A 392 -24.12 -34.19 -10.02
N PHE A 393 -23.99 -34.38 -11.32
CA PHE A 393 -24.18 -35.66 -11.99
C PHE A 393 -22.88 -36.50 -11.98
N PRO A 394 -22.85 -37.74 -11.45
CA PRO A 394 -23.98 -38.59 -11.04
C PRO A 394 -24.25 -38.66 -9.52
N ASN A 395 -23.58 -37.83 -8.71
CA ASN A 395 -23.54 -37.97 -7.24
C ASN A 395 -24.48 -37.00 -6.48
N CYS A 396 -25.52 -36.46 -7.12
CA CYS A 396 -26.62 -35.84 -6.39
C CYS A 396 -27.14 -36.84 -5.34
N PRO A 397 -27.57 -36.38 -4.16
CA PRO A 397 -28.19 -37.24 -3.17
C PRO A 397 -29.35 -38.03 -3.80
N SER A 398 -29.15 -39.33 -4.05
CA SER A 398 -30.06 -40.12 -4.90
C SER A 398 -31.37 -40.52 -4.22
N ASP A 399 -31.47 -40.32 -2.90
CA ASP A 399 -32.50 -40.96 -2.07
C ASP A 399 -33.17 -40.03 -1.05
N VAL A 400 -33.00 -38.71 -1.16
CA VAL A 400 -33.54 -37.73 -0.18
C VAL A 400 -34.36 -36.65 -0.87
N GLU A 401 -35.45 -36.20 -0.25
CA GLU A 401 -36.29 -35.12 -0.77
C GLU A 401 -35.46 -33.85 -0.97
N ILE A 402 -35.60 -33.21 -2.15
CA ILE A 402 -34.87 -32.01 -2.54
C ILE A 402 -35.87 -30.87 -2.74
N TYR A 403 -35.68 -29.76 -2.05
CA TYR A 403 -36.39 -28.52 -2.36
C TYR A 403 -35.57 -27.73 -3.39
N THR A 404 -36.10 -27.53 -4.59
CA THR A 404 -35.46 -26.70 -5.61
C THR A 404 -36.08 -25.31 -5.57
N CYS A 405 -35.28 -24.28 -5.27
CA CYS A 405 -35.70 -22.91 -5.52
C CYS A 405 -35.46 -22.54 -6.98
N PHE A 406 -36.44 -21.92 -7.62
CA PHE A 406 -36.29 -21.20 -8.88
C PHE A 406 -36.41 -19.71 -8.60
N TYR A 407 -35.55 -18.90 -9.18
CA TYR A 407 -35.68 -17.45 -9.15
C TYR A 407 -35.20 -16.85 -10.47
N ASN A 408 -35.68 -15.66 -10.79
CA ASN A 408 -35.15 -14.86 -11.89
C ASN A 408 -33.97 -14.06 -11.38
N ASN A 409 -32.80 -14.28 -11.98
CA ASN A 409 -31.61 -13.49 -11.71
C ASN A 409 -31.72 -12.14 -12.43
N ILE A 410 -31.89 -11.05 -11.67
CA ILE A 410 -32.03 -9.71 -12.25
C ILE A 410 -30.74 -9.20 -12.88
N PHE A 411 -29.57 -9.73 -12.48
CA PHE A 411 -28.28 -9.37 -13.06
C PHE A 411 -28.05 -10.02 -14.42
N ASP A 412 -28.72 -11.14 -14.69
CA ASP A 412 -28.61 -11.89 -15.95
C ASP A 412 -29.90 -11.78 -16.78
N GLY A 413 -30.39 -10.55 -16.96
CA GLY A 413 -31.53 -10.26 -17.84
C GLY A 413 -32.85 -10.93 -17.45
N GLY A 414 -32.99 -11.42 -16.21
CA GLY A 414 -34.16 -12.16 -15.75
C GLY A 414 -34.12 -13.67 -16.06
N ASN A 415 -32.97 -14.23 -16.41
CA ASN A 415 -32.80 -15.66 -16.61
C ASN A 415 -33.15 -16.45 -15.34
N ILE A 416 -33.71 -17.65 -15.52
CA ILE A 416 -34.07 -18.53 -14.42
C ILE A 416 -32.79 -19.19 -13.89
N ALA A 417 -32.55 -19.08 -12.59
CA ALA A 417 -31.51 -19.77 -11.85
C ALA A 417 -32.12 -20.69 -10.80
N MET A 418 -31.34 -21.67 -10.29
CA MET A 418 -31.83 -22.62 -9.31
C MET A 418 -30.81 -23.00 -8.24
N VAL A 419 -31.35 -23.33 -7.06
CA VAL A 419 -30.59 -23.88 -5.94
C VAL A 419 -31.36 -25.04 -5.33
N ASP A 420 -30.68 -26.17 -5.14
CA ASP A 420 -31.23 -27.37 -4.52
C ASP A 420 -30.85 -27.45 -3.04
N TYR A 421 -31.85 -27.73 -2.21
CA TYR A 421 -31.75 -27.82 -0.75
C TYR A 421 -32.20 -29.21 -0.29
N PRO A 422 -31.28 -30.14 0.00
CA PRO A 422 -31.62 -31.49 0.39
C PRO A 422 -32.09 -31.57 1.84
N SER A 423 -33.21 -32.24 2.08
CA SER A 423 -33.77 -32.48 3.41
C SER A 423 -32.80 -33.19 4.38
N SER A 424 -31.82 -33.94 3.87
CA SER A 424 -30.77 -34.57 4.68
C SER A 424 -29.90 -33.59 5.47
N GLU A 425 -29.83 -32.33 5.03
CA GLU A 425 -29.10 -31.27 5.73
C GLU A 425 -30.02 -30.46 6.65
N ASN A 426 -31.18 -31.02 7.02
CA ASN A 426 -32.21 -30.37 7.83
C ASN A 426 -32.78 -29.09 7.18
N TRP A 427 -32.87 -29.06 5.85
CA TRP A 427 -33.63 -28.04 5.13
C TRP A 427 -35.13 -28.33 5.22
N THR A 428 -35.92 -27.33 5.59
CA THR A 428 -37.36 -27.32 5.36
C THR A 428 -37.70 -26.46 4.13
N SER A 429 -38.90 -26.60 3.58
CA SER A 429 -39.35 -25.75 2.47
C SER A 429 -39.37 -24.26 2.82
N ALA A 430 -39.65 -23.91 4.08
CA ALA A 430 -39.62 -22.54 4.57
C ALA A 430 -38.18 -22.00 4.68
N ASP A 431 -37.25 -22.81 5.16
CA ASP A 431 -35.83 -22.45 5.23
C ASP A 431 -35.26 -22.24 3.83
N ALA A 432 -35.57 -23.16 2.90
CA ALA A 432 -35.14 -23.08 1.51
C ALA A 432 -35.65 -21.81 0.82
N LEU A 433 -36.93 -21.46 1.03
CA LEU A 433 -37.50 -20.22 0.48
C LEU A 433 -36.84 -18.98 1.08
N THR A 434 -36.67 -18.95 2.41
CA THR A 434 -36.07 -17.81 3.11
C THR A 434 -34.64 -17.59 2.64
N ASN A 435 -33.85 -18.67 2.53
CA ASN A 435 -32.50 -18.61 2.02
C ASN A 435 -32.48 -18.15 0.55
N CYS A 436 -33.36 -18.67 -0.29
CA CYS A 436 -33.44 -18.25 -1.68
C CYS A 436 -33.79 -16.76 -1.86
N GLN A 437 -34.67 -16.23 -1.01
CA GLN A 437 -35.03 -14.80 -0.98
C GLN A 437 -33.89 -13.90 -0.48
N SER A 438 -32.93 -14.46 0.26
CA SER A 438 -31.75 -13.72 0.71
C SER A 438 -30.67 -13.58 -0.37
N ILE A 439 -30.78 -14.33 -1.47
CA ILE A 439 -29.83 -14.27 -2.58
C ILE A 439 -29.93 -12.89 -3.24
N LEU A 440 -28.81 -12.16 -3.28
CA LEU A 440 -28.78 -10.83 -3.88
C LEU A 440 -29.20 -10.91 -5.36
N GLY A 441 -30.17 -10.10 -5.75
CA GLY A 441 -30.65 -10.04 -7.13
C GLY A 441 -31.59 -11.18 -7.55
N SER A 442 -32.12 -11.95 -6.60
CA SER A 442 -33.25 -12.83 -6.88
C SER A 442 -34.55 -12.05 -7.04
N SER A 443 -35.42 -12.54 -7.92
CA SER A 443 -36.82 -12.10 -8.01
C SER A 443 -37.73 -13.25 -8.43
N ASN A 444 -39.00 -13.23 -8.01
CA ASN A 444 -39.99 -14.27 -8.32
C ASN A 444 -39.60 -15.69 -7.84
N GLU A 445 -39.08 -15.79 -6.61
CA GLU A 445 -38.65 -17.05 -6.00
C GLU A 445 -39.83 -18.01 -5.84
N ARG A 446 -39.61 -19.28 -6.17
CA ARG A 446 -40.57 -20.35 -5.90
C ARG A 446 -39.85 -21.63 -5.51
N ILE A 447 -40.38 -22.32 -4.51
CA ILE A 447 -39.91 -23.64 -4.13
C ILE A 447 -40.75 -24.70 -4.85
N VAL A 448 -40.06 -25.64 -5.48
CA VAL A 448 -40.64 -26.86 -6.03
C VAL A 448 -40.04 -28.05 -5.29
N ASN A 449 -40.87 -29.03 -4.98
CA ASN A 449 -40.42 -30.26 -4.37
C ASN A 449 -39.99 -31.25 -5.46
N GLY A 450 -38.69 -31.52 -5.51
CA GLY A 450 -38.09 -32.54 -6.34
C GLY A 450 -38.04 -33.84 -5.56
N ASN A 451 -38.92 -34.80 -5.92
CA ASN A 451 -38.98 -36.15 -5.35
C ASN A 451 -37.65 -36.92 -5.52
N SER A 452 -36.66 -36.59 -4.71
CA SER A 452 -35.29 -37.12 -4.73
C SER A 452 -34.45 -36.79 -5.97
N GLN A 453 -34.86 -35.79 -6.75
CA GLN A 453 -34.10 -35.28 -7.89
C GLN A 453 -34.34 -33.78 -8.08
N SER A 454 -33.32 -33.07 -8.56
CA SER A 454 -33.48 -31.70 -9.06
C SER A 454 -34.66 -31.61 -10.01
N ALA A 455 -35.49 -30.58 -9.84
CA ALA A 455 -36.60 -30.31 -10.74
C ALA A 455 -36.15 -30.05 -12.19
N LEU A 456 -34.91 -29.59 -12.42
CA LEU A 456 -34.35 -29.39 -13.77
C LEU A 456 -34.06 -30.70 -14.49
N VAL A 457 -33.48 -31.66 -13.77
CA VAL A 457 -33.15 -32.97 -14.32
C VAL A 457 -34.43 -33.71 -14.70
N GLN A 458 -35.49 -33.58 -13.90
CA GLN A 458 -36.81 -34.16 -14.20
C GLN A 458 -37.43 -33.61 -15.50
N ILE A 459 -37.13 -32.36 -15.88
CA ILE A 459 -37.61 -31.76 -17.13
C ILE A 459 -36.64 -31.94 -18.31
N GLY A 460 -35.60 -32.77 -18.16
CA GLY A 460 -34.67 -33.12 -19.24
C GLY A 460 -33.56 -32.10 -19.50
N GLY A 461 -33.31 -31.17 -18.57
CA GLY A 461 -32.17 -30.26 -18.64
C GLY A 461 -30.87 -30.93 -18.18
N GLN A 462 -29.72 -30.43 -18.66
CA GLN A 462 -28.41 -30.77 -18.09
C GLN A 462 -28.02 -29.72 -17.05
N ALA A 463 -27.63 -30.16 -15.85
CA ALA A 463 -27.18 -29.29 -14.77
C ALA A 463 -25.70 -29.55 -14.46
N SER A 464 -24.91 -28.46 -14.43
CA SER A 464 -23.64 -28.37 -13.70
C SER A 464 -23.90 -27.56 -12.44
N GLY A 465 -23.41 -27.99 -11.28
CA GLY A 465 -23.70 -27.31 -10.02
C GLY A 465 -22.50 -27.18 -9.10
N ARG A 466 -22.58 -26.22 -8.17
CA ARG A 466 -21.61 -25.94 -7.12
C ARG A 466 -22.26 -26.13 -5.75
N CYS A 467 -21.55 -26.77 -4.83
CA CYS A 467 -21.93 -26.89 -3.42
C CYS A 467 -21.64 -25.58 -2.67
N VAL A 468 -22.58 -25.12 -1.85
CA VAL A 468 -22.54 -23.86 -1.08
C VAL A 468 -22.92 -24.16 0.38
N PHE A 469 -22.25 -23.53 1.33
CA PHE A 469 -22.55 -23.63 2.76
C PHE A 469 -23.23 -22.37 3.26
N THR A 470 -24.20 -22.52 4.16
CA THR A 470 -24.78 -21.42 4.95
C THR A 470 -24.07 -21.25 6.28
N ASP A 471 -24.28 -20.10 6.94
CA ASP A 471 -23.66 -19.76 8.23
C ASP A 471 -24.00 -20.75 9.36
N ASP A 472 -25.13 -21.46 9.25
CA ASP A 472 -25.56 -22.53 10.16
C ASP A 472 -25.02 -23.92 9.77
N GLY A 473 -24.09 -23.97 8.80
CA GLY A 473 -23.36 -25.17 8.38
C GLY A 473 -24.14 -26.09 7.43
N LYS A 474 -25.36 -25.71 7.00
CA LYS A 474 -26.14 -26.52 6.05
C LYS A 474 -25.59 -26.39 4.63
N ARG A 475 -25.66 -27.49 3.87
CA ARG A 475 -25.24 -27.53 2.47
C ARG A 475 -26.41 -27.27 1.53
N SER A 476 -26.18 -26.48 0.49
CA SER A 476 -27.06 -26.29 -0.66
C SER A 476 -26.27 -26.47 -1.96
N PHE A 477 -26.96 -26.73 -3.07
CA PHE A 477 -26.33 -27.02 -4.35
C PHE A 477 -26.88 -26.06 -5.41
N ALA A 478 -26.11 -25.03 -5.74
CA ALA A 478 -26.46 -24.09 -6.80
C ALA A 478 -26.27 -24.76 -8.17
N GLN A 479 -27.29 -24.78 -9.02
CA GLN A 479 -27.20 -25.35 -10.36
C GLN A 479 -27.11 -24.22 -11.38
N ASP A 480 -26.00 -24.19 -12.11
CA ASP A 480 -25.74 -23.22 -13.15
C ASP A 480 -26.49 -23.63 -14.41
N LEU A 481 -27.46 -22.81 -14.80
CA LEU A 481 -28.15 -22.90 -16.09
C LEU A 481 -27.30 -22.18 -17.12
N SER A 482 -26.17 -22.80 -17.45
CA SER A 482 -25.21 -22.43 -18.50
C SER A 482 -25.29 -20.97 -19.00
N SER A 483 -24.33 -20.19 -18.51
CA SER A 483 -23.81 -18.90 -19.00
C SER A 483 -24.28 -17.63 -18.28
N THR A 484 -23.45 -17.25 -17.30
CA THR A 484 -23.16 -15.91 -16.77
C THR A 484 -23.62 -15.67 -15.33
N ILE A 485 -22.87 -16.26 -14.38
CA ILE A 485 -22.81 -15.73 -13.01
C ILE A 485 -21.35 -15.42 -12.69
N CYS A 486 -21.03 -14.13 -12.63
CA CYS A 486 -19.86 -13.65 -11.92
C CYS A 486 -20.11 -13.82 -10.42
N ALA A 487 -19.58 -14.87 -9.83
CA ALA A 487 -19.45 -14.96 -8.38
C ALA A 487 -18.15 -15.66 -8.00
N LEU A 488 -17.24 -14.79 -7.55
CA LEU A 488 -16.01 -14.95 -6.82
C LEU A 488 -16.00 -16.13 -5.83
N GLY A 489 -14.87 -16.84 -5.79
CA GLY A 489 -14.46 -17.65 -4.64
C GLY A 489 -13.43 -18.72 -4.99
N GLY A 490 -12.15 -18.43 -4.71
CA GLY A 490 -11.03 -19.39 -4.61
C GLY A 490 -10.16 -19.48 -5.86
N GLY A 491 -9.03 -18.77 -5.88
CA GLY A 491 -8.17 -18.65 -7.07
C GLY A 491 -7.50 -19.96 -7.49
N VAL A 492 -7.96 -20.51 -8.61
CA VAL A 492 -7.08 -21.01 -9.68
C VAL A 492 -7.61 -20.43 -10.99
N ARG A 493 -6.74 -19.75 -11.74
CA ARG A 493 -7.05 -19.21 -13.08
C ARG A 493 -6.99 -20.34 -14.09
N GLU A 494 -8.13 -20.76 -14.64
CA GLU A 494 -8.17 -21.27 -16.01
C GLU A 494 -9.20 -20.45 -16.81
N ALA A 495 -8.68 -19.58 -17.68
CA ALA A 495 -9.46 -18.73 -18.55
C ALA A 495 -9.94 -19.54 -19.77
N THR A 496 -11.25 -19.64 -20.00
CA THR A 496 -11.78 -20.08 -21.30
C THR A 496 -13.11 -19.39 -21.65
N GLY A 497 -13.07 -18.10 -22.01
CA GLY A 497 -14.26 -17.44 -22.60
C GLY A 497 -14.01 -15.98 -23.03
N PRO A 498 -14.34 -15.58 -24.29
CA PRO A 498 -13.88 -14.30 -24.86
C PRO A 498 -14.70 -13.04 -24.49
N TYR A 499 -15.52 -13.04 -23.44
CA TYR A 499 -16.44 -11.91 -23.16
C TYR A 499 -16.34 -11.27 -21.75
N CYS A 500 -15.33 -11.59 -20.94
CA CYS A 500 -15.11 -10.93 -19.63
C CYS A 500 -14.23 -9.67 -19.66
N ASN A 501 -13.87 -9.15 -20.84
CA ASN A 501 -12.90 -8.05 -21.00
C ASN A 501 -13.51 -6.72 -21.47
N VAL A 502 -14.64 -6.30 -20.89
CA VAL A 502 -15.08 -4.90 -21.02
C VAL A 502 -15.83 -4.53 -19.74
N TYR A 503 -15.10 -4.29 -18.65
CA TYR A 503 -15.33 -3.27 -17.62
C TYR A 503 -14.12 -3.19 -16.71
#